data_AF-A0A7X6NIM7-F1
#
_entry.id   AF-A0A7X6NIM7-F1
#
_cell.length_a   1.000
_cell.length_b   1.000
_cell.length_c   1.000
_cell.angle_alpha   90.00
_cell.angle_beta   90.00
_cell.angle_gamma   90.00
#
_symmetry.space_group_name_H-M   'P 1'
#
loop_
_entity.id
_entity.type
_entity.pdbx_description
1 polymer ?
#
loop_
_entity_poly.entity_id
_entity_poly.type
_entity_poly.pdbx_seq_one_letter_code
_entity_poly.pdbx_strand_id
1 'polypeptide(L)'
;MLNLSFFGKSKVEYNGKEIGDRLGNKAIALICLLVLNERRYLSREKIIGYLWPDSNIEAAKYNLRYNLWLIKKNIAEDKNHNLFLKVDNDCCSINNNYEFNCDIIDIMKFKPSREDSVESLLKLKKLFRGDLLEGCYFNKCDEFNDLIIYERINFEQRKVRILQRLVEVYENDKRYDDCIEILYEIMEIEPYDEKIALKLMDIYQKSGKRAVAINYFNKFSYSLSCDLGINPSNELKNKYNEIKMAVSGDEFNDETNYNVINKDTNLKIVSYCIKNVEYFWMADVIDKIIDSGVEDCIQQLSQKQLLDLSSIQSSISKFCNDNIDIINYRREIMDVCIINSFIKLMEAVCRKRNVTISILNYCDIDEISANVVEYLRKIKIKGLDIIE
;
A
#
# COMPACT_ATOMS: atom_id res chain seq x y z
N MET A 1 7.29 -19.76 34.49
CA MET A 1 6.82 -18.57 33.77
C MET A 1 5.82 -18.97 32.71
N LEU A 2 4.72 -18.24 32.60
CA LEU A 2 3.68 -18.41 31.58
C LEU A 2 4.00 -17.51 30.38
N ASN A 3 4.01 -18.08 29.18
CA ASN A 3 4.13 -17.32 27.93
C ASN A 3 2.90 -17.58 27.06
N LEU A 4 2.25 -16.50 26.64
CA LEU A 4 1.08 -16.52 25.77
C LEU A 4 1.46 -15.90 24.43
N SER A 5 1.15 -16.61 23.35
CA SER A 5 1.37 -16.13 21.99
C SER A 5 0.11 -16.34 21.18
N PHE A 6 -0.45 -15.25 20.66
CA PHE A 6 -1.71 -15.25 19.91
C PHE A 6 -1.56 -14.71 18.49
N PHE A 7 -0.46 -14.04 18.14
CA PHE A 7 -0.16 -13.69 16.74
C PHE A 7 0.53 -14.84 16.03
N GLY A 8 -0.14 -15.34 15.00
CA GLY A 8 0.11 -16.63 14.36
C GLY A 8 -0.68 -17.77 15.03
N LYS A 9 -0.22 -19.01 14.84
CA LYS A 9 -0.79 -20.16 15.54
C LYS A 9 -0.68 -19.96 17.06
N SER A 10 -1.83 -19.99 17.75
CA SER A 10 -1.87 -19.76 19.19
C SER A 10 -1.01 -20.77 19.96
N LYS A 11 -0.21 -20.28 20.91
CA LYS A 11 0.68 -21.08 21.74
C LYS A 11 0.57 -20.65 23.20
N VAL A 12 0.39 -21.62 24.08
CA VAL A 12 0.38 -21.43 25.53
C VAL A 12 1.48 -22.30 26.12
N GLU A 13 2.50 -21.66 26.68
CA GLU A 13 3.61 -22.35 27.34
C GLU A 13 3.65 -22.05 28.82
N TYR A 14 3.84 -23.08 29.63
CA TYR A 14 4.02 -22.94 31.07
C TYR A 14 5.29 -23.68 31.51
N ASN A 15 6.22 -22.95 32.12
CA ASN A 15 7.54 -23.46 32.54
C ASN A 15 8.30 -24.15 31.39
N GLY A 16 8.28 -23.53 30.20
CA GLY A 16 8.96 -24.03 29.01
C GLY A 16 8.30 -25.23 28.33
N LYS A 17 7.11 -25.65 28.78
CA LYS A 17 6.33 -26.74 28.17
C LYS A 17 5.07 -26.17 27.53
N GLU A 18 4.82 -26.55 26.29
CA GLU A 18 3.56 -26.23 25.61
C GLU A 18 2.41 -27.02 26.26
N ILE A 19 1.33 -26.31 26.62
CA ILE A 19 0.15 -26.86 27.29
C ILE A 19 -1.15 -26.65 26.50
N GLY A 20 -1.06 -26.17 25.25
CA GLY A 20 -2.21 -25.87 24.39
C GLY A 20 -3.19 -27.04 24.27
N ASP A 21 -2.68 -28.25 23.98
CA ASP A 21 -3.50 -29.47 23.84
C ASP A 21 -4.27 -29.83 25.12
N ARG A 22 -3.73 -29.49 26.29
CA ARG A 22 -4.37 -29.76 27.59
C ARG A 22 -5.49 -28.78 27.90
N LEU A 23 -5.45 -27.59 27.30
CA LEU A 23 -6.45 -26.53 27.47
C LEU A 23 -7.57 -26.67 26.43
N GLY A 24 -7.22 -27.01 25.19
CA GLY A 24 -8.15 -27.03 24.07
C GLY A 24 -8.58 -25.63 23.61
N ASN A 25 -9.22 -25.57 22.45
CA ASN A 25 -9.47 -24.31 21.74
C ASN A 25 -10.36 -23.33 22.53
N LYS A 26 -11.38 -23.81 23.26
CA LYS A 26 -12.29 -22.93 24.03
C LYS A 26 -11.61 -22.29 25.25
N ALA A 27 -10.70 -22.98 25.92
CA ALA A 27 -9.93 -22.39 27.02
C ALA A 27 -8.91 -21.38 26.49
N ILE A 28 -8.24 -21.67 25.36
CA ILE A 28 -7.32 -20.72 24.71
C ILE A 28 -8.09 -19.46 24.26
N ALA A 29 -9.27 -19.62 23.65
CA ALA A 29 -10.15 -18.53 23.28
C ALA A 29 -10.57 -17.68 24.48
N LEU A 30 -10.90 -18.33 25.60
CA LEU A 30 -11.22 -17.65 26.85
C LEU A 30 -10.03 -16.82 27.36
N ILE A 31 -8.81 -17.38 27.36
CA ILE A 31 -7.62 -16.62 27.77
C ILE A 31 -7.43 -15.42 26.84
N CYS A 32 -7.50 -15.60 25.52
CA CYS A 32 -7.36 -14.52 24.54
C CYS A 32 -8.41 -13.43 24.77
N LEU A 33 -9.69 -13.81 24.95
CA LEU A 33 -10.79 -12.89 25.21
C LEU A 33 -10.56 -12.06 26.48
N LEU A 34 -10.08 -12.68 27.56
CA LEU A 34 -9.76 -12.00 28.81
C LEU A 34 -8.54 -11.08 28.67
N VAL A 35 -7.51 -11.48 27.91
CA VAL A 35 -6.32 -10.66 27.63
C VAL A 35 -6.68 -9.43 26.80
N LEU A 36 -7.49 -9.58 25.74
CA LEU A 36 -7.99 -8.46 24.93
C LEU A 36 -8.79 -7.45 25.78
N ASN A 37 -9.37 -7.92 26.88
CA ASN A 37 -10.13 -7.13 27.85
C ASN A 37 -9.36 -6.91 29.16
N GLU A 38 -8.02 -6.96 29.20
CA GLU A 38 -7.21 -6.87 30.44
C GLU A 38 -7.61 -5.68 31.34
N ARG A 39 -8.01 -4.55 30.74
CA ARG A 39 -8.40 -3.33 31.46
C ARG A 39 -9.89 -3.24 31.82
N ARG A 40 -10.68 -4.28 31.55
CA ARG A 40 -12.14 -4.30 31.71
C ARG A 40 -12.58 -5.59 32.41
N TYR A 41 -13.55 -5.47 33.30
CA TYR A 41 -14.24 -6.63 33.86
C TYR A 41 -15.20 -7.19 32.80
N LEU A 42 -15.06 -8.47 32.45
CA LEU A 42 -15.95 -9.14 31.51
C LEU A 42 -16.92 -10.05 32.29
N SER A 43 -18.22 -9.80 32.15
CA SER A 43 -19.22 -10.59 32.86
C SER A 43 -19.28 -12.03 32.36
N ARG A 44 -19.69 -12.94 33.23
CA ARG A 44 -19.81 -14.37 32.90
C ARG A 44 -20.87 -14.59 31.82
N GLU A 45 -21.96 -13.82 31.83
CA GLU A 45 -22.98 -13.86 30.76
C GLU A 45 -22.37 -13.49 29.41
N LYS A 46 -21.55 -12.44 29.35
CA LYS A 46 -20.91 -12.00 28.11
C LYS A 46 -19.90 -13.01 27.59
N ILE A 47 -19.11 -13.61 28.48
CA ILE A 47 -18.18 -14.69 28.11
C ILE A 47 -18.95 -15.90 27.54
N ILE A 48 -20.06 -16.26 28.17
CA ILE A 48 -20.93 -17.34 27.71
C ILE A 48 -21.49 -17.04 26.32
N GLY A 49 -21.99 -15.82 26.10
CA GLY A 49 -22.49 -15.38 24.79
C GLY A 49 -21.46 -15.53 23.68
N TYR A 50 -20.20 -15.16 23.94
CA TYR A 50 -19.13 -15.32 22.95
C TYR A 50 -18.73 -16.78 22.70
N LEU A 51 -18.57 -17.58 23.75
CA LEU A 51 -17.88 -18.86 23.64
C LEU A 51 -18.83 -20.07 23.55
N TRP A 52 -20.08 -19.96 23.99
CA TRP A 52 -21.07 -21.03 23.95
C TRP A 52 -22.50 -20.52 23.65
N PRO A 53 -22.71 -19.75 22.57
CA PRO A 53 -24.00 -19.13 22.27
C PRO A 53 -25.15 -20.12 22.05
N ASP A 54 -24.89 -21.31 21.48
CA ASP A 54 -25.96 -22.31 21.25
C ASP A 54 -26.23 -23.22 22.44
N SER A 55 -25.46 -23.08 23.52
CA SER A 55 -25.68 -23.89 24.71
C SER A 55 -26.83 -23.30 25.51
N ASN A 56 -27.68 -24.17 26.07
CA ASN A 56 -28.61 -23.72 27.10
C ASN A 56 -27.84 -23.15 28.29
N ILE A 57 -28.52 -22.32 29.10
CA ILE A 57 -27.89 -21.54 30.18
C ILE A 57 -27.09 -22.42 31.15
N GLU A 58 -27.61 -23.58 31.55
CA GLU A 58 -26.92 -24.46 32.51
C GLU A 58 -25.69 -25.14 31.92
N ALA A 59 -25.79 -25.62 30.67
CA ALA A 59 -24.66 -26.19 29.94
C ALA A 59 -23.57 -25.13 29.70
N ALA A 60 -23.95 -23.91 29.32
CA ALA A 60 -23.00 -22.83 29.09
C ALA A 60 -22.27 -22.41 30.38
N LYS A 61 -22.99 -22.27 31.50
CA LYS A 61 -22.40 -22.03 32.83
C LYS A 61 -21.47 -23.15 33.25
N TYR A 62 -21.85 -24.41 33.00
CA TYR A 62 -20.98 -25.56 33.26
C TYR A 62 -19.70 -25.50 32.41
N ASN A 63 -19.82 -25.24 31.10
CA ASN A 63 -18.68 -25.13 30.19
C ASN A 63 -17.72 -24.02 30.63
N LEU A 64 -18.23 -22.85 31.02
CA LEU A 64 -17.40 -21.77 31.56
C LEU A 64 -16.67 -22.22 32.83
N ARG A 65 -17.37 -22.81 33.81
CA ARG A 65 -16.74 -23.33 35.05
C ARG A 65 -15.66 -24.37 34.74
N TYR A 66 -15.93 -25.29 33.82
CA TYR A 66 -14.98 -26.33 33.42
C TYR A 66 -13.72 -25.72 32.79
N ASN A 67 -13.85 -24.78 31.86
CA ASN A 67 -12.71 -24.15 31.20
C ASN A 67 -11.89 -23.29 32.19
N LEU A 68 -12.53 -22.57 33.10
CA LEU A 68 -11.84 -21.84 34.18
C LEU A 68 -11.06 -22.79 35.10
N TRP A 69 -11.66 -23.91 35.49
CA TRP A 69 -10.97 -24.95 36.25
C TRP A 69 -9.81 -25.56 35.46
N LEU A 70 -9.97 -25.82 34.17
CA LEU A 70 -8.95 -26.40 33.31
C LEU A 70 -7.72 -25.50 33.18
N ILE A 71 -7.95 -24.18 33.05
CA ILE A 71 -6.88 -23.17 33.07
C ILE A 71 -6.18 -23.20 34.43
N LYS A 72 -6.92 -23.11 35.54
CA LYS A 72 -6.37 -23.14 36.91
C LYS A 72 -5.58 -24.42 37.20
N LYS A 73 -6.01 -25.56 36.67
CA LYS A 73 -5.34 -26.86 36.86
C LYS A 73 -3.99 -26.93 36.14
N ASN A 74 -3.87 -26.30 34.97
CA ASN A 74 -2.66 -26.39 34.14
C ASN A 74 -1.69 -25.21 34.34
N ILE A 75 -2.16 -24.11 34.92
CA ILE A 75 -1.36 -22.92 35.25
C ILE A 75 -1.41 -22.72 36.76
N ALA A 76 -0.33 -23.11 37.45
CA ALA A 76 -0.26 -23.02 38.90
C ALA A 76 -0.02 -21.58 39.38
N GLU A 77 -0.27 -21.36 40.67
CA GLU A 77 0.01 -20.11 41.36
C GLU A 77 1.49 -19.71 41.21
N ASP A 78 1.74 -18.40 41.21
CA ASP A 78 3.10 -17.87 41.26
C ASP A 78 3.70 -18.01 42.68
N LYS A 79 4.93 -17.52 42.86
CA LYS A 79 5.64 -17.58 44.15
C LYS A 79 4.95 -16.77 45.28
N ASN A 80 4.07 -15.83 44.91
CA ASN A 80 3.32 -14.97 45.82
C ASN A 80 1.88 -15.47 46.03
N HIS A 81 1.58 -16.71 45.62
CA HIS A 81 0.23 -17.31 45.69
C HIS A 81 -0.82 -16.59 44.84
N ASN A 82 -0.40 -15.83 43.81
CA ASN A 82 -1.34 -15.26 42.86
C ASN A 82 -1.78 -16.33 41.87
N LEU A 83 -3.08 -16.42 41.62
CA LEU A 83 -3.64 -17.18 40.50
C LEU A 83 -3.58 -16.34 39.22
N PHE A 84 -3.42 -17.00 38.06
CA PHE A 84 -3.41 -16.32 36.76
C PHE A 84 -4.73 -15.59 36.44
N LEU A 85 -5.86 -16.18 36.83
CA LEU A 85 -7.19 -15.59 36.65
C LEU A 85 -7.74 -15.08 37.97
N LYS A 86 -8.39 -13.91 37.92
CA LYS A 86 -9.27 -13.42 38.98
C LYS A 86 -10.72 -13.70 38.57
N VAL A 87 -11.35 -14.61 39.32
CA VAL A 87 -12.73 -15.07 39.07
C VAL A 87 -13.56 -14.77 40.30
N ASP A 88 -14.66 -14.04 40.11
CA ASP A 88 -15.68 -13.82 41.13
C ASP A 88 -17.04 -14.38 40.66
N ASN A 89 -18.12 -14.06 41.37
CA ASN A 89 -19.44 -14.60 41.07
C ASN A 89 -19.97 -14.10 39.72
N ASP A 90 -19.60 -12.90 39.30
CA ASP A 90 -20.24 -12.16 38.21
C ASP A 90 -19.31 -11.96 37.01
N CYS A 91 -17.99 -11.97 37.21
CA CYS A 91 -16.98 -11.58 36.24
C CYS A 91 -15.74 -12.50 36.25
N CYS A 92 -14.99 -12.45 35.14
CA CYS A 92 -13.67 -13.05 35.01
C CYS A 92 -12.68 -12.04 34.41
N SER A 93 -11.43 -12.07 34.87
CA SER A 93 -10.36 -11.19 34.38
C SER A 93 -8.98 -11.84 34.56
N ILE A 94 -7.98 -11.30 33.87
CA ILE A 94 -6.57 -11.62 34.13
C ILE A 94 -6.15 -10.99 35.46
N ASN A 95 -5.39 -11.73 36.27
CA ASN A 95 -4.80 -11.17 37.48
C ASN A 95 -3.51 -10.43 37.16
N ASN A 96 -3.54 -9.09 37.24
CA ASN A 96 -2.38 -8.23 36.95
C ASN A 96 -1.19 -8.44 37.90
N ASN A 97 -1.40 -9.09 39.05
CA ASN A 97 -0.32 -9.44 39.98
C ASN A 97 0.40 -10.74 39.60
N TYR A 98 -0.14 -11.52 38.67
CA TYR A 98 0.50 -12.72 38.15
C TYR A 98 1.54 -12.35 37.08
N GLU A 99 2.75 -12.87 37.19
CA GLU A 99 3.82 -12.60 36.21
C GLU A 99 3.70 -13.54 35.00
N PHE A 100 3.48 -12.97 33.82
CA PHE A 100 3.44 -13.69 32.54
C PHE A 100 3.83 -12.79 31.38
N ASN A 101 4.25 -13.41 30.28
CA ASN A 101 4.52 -12.71 29.01
C ASN A 101 3.36 -12.95 28.05
N CYS A 102 2.96 -11.90 27.32
CA CYS A 102 1.91 -12.02 26.33
C CYS A 102 2.12 -11.01 25.19
N ASP A 103 2.18 -11.52 23.96
CA ASP A 103 2.38 -10.69 22.77
C ASP A 103 1.30 -9.60 22.59
N ILE A 104 0.03 -9.94 22.81
CA ILE A 104 -1.09 -8.96 22.80
C ILE A 104 -0.80 -7.81 23.77
N ILE A 105 -0.38 -8.12 24.99
CA ILE A 105 -0.15 -7.11 26.04
C ILE A 105 1.06 -6.25 25.71
N ASP A 106 2.15 -6.86 25.26
CA ASP A 106 3.37 -6.16 24.88
C ASP A 106 3.10 -5.16 23.73
N ILE A 107 2.35 -5.59 22.72
CA ILE A 107 1.92 -4.74 21.60
C ILE A 107 0.94 -3.66 22.05
N MET A 108 -0.03 -3.99 22.93
CA MET A 108 -1.01 -3.01 23.43
C MET A 108 -0.38 -1.93 24.32
N LYS A 109 0.67 -2.27 25.08
CA LYS A 109 1.40 -1.36 25.96
C LYS A 109 2.33 -0.42 25.21
N PHE A 110 2.77 -0.79 24.01
CA PHE A 110 3.66 0.06 23.21
C PHE A 110 3.02 1.44 22.96
N LYS A 111 3.79 2.48 23.29
CA LYS A 111 3.50 3.87 22.98
C LYS A 111 4.81 4.48 22.45
N PRO A 112 4.82 5.03 21.24
CA PRO A 112 6.03 5.63 20.68
C PRO A 112 6.65 6.65 21.63
N SER A 113 7.96 6.55 21.83
CA SER A 113 8.77 7.43 22.67
C SER A 113 10.06 7.79 21.93
N ARG A 114 10.60 8.98 22.21
CA ARG A 114 11.89 9.43 21.66
C ARG A 114 13.05 8.52 22.05
N GLU A 115 12.91 7.78 23.16
CA GLU A 115 13.92 6.87 23.71
C GLU A 115 13.85 5.45 23.11
N ASP A 116 12.90 5.18 22.21
CA ASP A 116 12.79 3.87 21.56
C ASP A 116 14.05 3.52 20.77
N SER A 117 14.55 2.31 20.99
CA SER A 117 15.70 1.76 20.27
C SER A 117 15.27 0.89 19.08
N VAL A 118 16.14 0.73 18.08
CA VAL A 118 15.96 -0.25 17.00
C VAL A 118 15.70 -1.65 17.56
N GLU A 119 16.45 -2.07 18.59
CA GLU A 119 16.32 -3.41 19.17
C GLU A 119 14.94 -3.65 19.80
N SER A 120 14.43 -2.68 20.58
CA SER A 120 13.12 -2.78 21.21
C SER A 120 11.98 -2.80 20.19
N LEU A 121 12.08 -2.01 19.13
CA LEU A 121 11.08 -1.97 18.05
C LEU A 121 11.11 -3.25 17.20
N LEU A 122 12.30 -3.78 16.87
CA LEU A 122 12.43 -5.06 16.18
C LEU A 122 11.91 -6.23 17.01
N LYS A 123 12.07 -6.20 18.34
CA LYS A 123 11.45 -7.19 19.25
C LYS A 123 9.93 -7.16 19.13
N LEU A 124 9.31 -5.98 19.13
CA LEU A 124 7.87 -5.83 18.96
C LEU A 124 7.40 -6.27 17.56
N LYS A 125 8.11 -5.87 16.50
CA LYS A 125 7.83 -6.31 15.12
C LYS A 125 7.81 -7.84 15.02
N LYS A 126 8.77 -8.53 15.65
CA LYS A 126 8.88 -10.00 15.66
C LYS A 126 7.74 -10.73 16.39
N LEU A 127 6.92 -10.02 17.17
CA LEU A 127 5.74 -10.63 17.82
C LEU A 127 4.64 -10.95 16.81
N PHE A 128 4.54 -10.18 15.71
CA PHE A 128 3.58 -10.41 14.63
C PHE A 128 4.05 -11.55 13.70
N ARG A 129 3.84 -12.80 14.12
CA ARG A 129 4.18 -14.00 13.32
C ARG A 129 3.11 -14.42 12.30
N GLY A 130 1.95 -13.76 12.36
CA GLY A 130 0.74 -14.01 11.58
C GLY A 130 -0.43 -13.28 12.24
N ASP A 131 -1.64 -13.53 11.74
CA ASP A 131 -2.85 -12.92 12.27
C ASP A 131 -3.13 -13.31 13.73
N LEU A 132 -3.89 -12.47 14.44
CA LEU A 132 -4.42 -12.83 15.74
C LEU A 132 -5.28 -14.10 15.63
N LEU A 133 -4.93 -15.15 16.39
CA LEU A 133 -5.56 -16.47 16.34
C LEU A 133 -5.60 -17.02 14.91
N GLU A 134 -4.46 -16.98 14.21
CA GLU A 134 -4.35 -17.46 12.82
C GLU A 134 -4.83 -18.91 12.70
N GLY A 135 -5.60 -19.19 11.64
CA GLY A 135 -6.17 -20.51 11.36
C GLY A 135 -7.27 -20.97 12.33
N CYS A 136 -7.68 -20.13 13.29
CA CYS A 136 -8.77 -20.45 14.20
C CYS A 136 -10.11 -19.92 13.67
N TYR A 137 -11.11 -20.80 13.64
CA TYR A 137 -12.51 -20.43 13.44
C TYR A 137 -13.35 -21.15 14.50
N PHE A 138 -14.13 -20.40 15.27
CA PHE A 138 -14.94 -20.96 16.34
C PHE A 138 -16.36 -21.18 15.84
N ASN A 139 -16.68 -22.45 15.55
CA ASN A 139 -17.99 -22.84 15.02
C ASN A 139 -19.13 -22.27 15.87
N LYS A 140 -20.11 -21.64 15.20
CA LYS A 140 -21.30 -21.00 15.77
C LYS A 140 -21.05 -19.88 16.78
N CYS A 141 -19.84 -19.34 16.83
CA CYS A 141 -19.47 -18.26 17.75
C CYS A 141 -19.31 -16.94 16.99
N ASP A 142 -20.33 -16.55 16.24
CA ASP A 142 -20.25 -15.48 15.24
C ASP A 142 -19.83 -14.15 15.87
N GLU A 143 -20.45 -13.73 16.98
CA GLU A 143 -20.05 -12.51 17.69
C GLU A 143 -18.57 -12.52 18.15
N PHE A 144 -18.04 -13.70 18.48
CA PHE A 144 -16.64 -13.84 18.88
C PHE A 144 -15.69 -13.84 17.68
N ASN A 145 -16.08 -14.47 16.57
CA ASN A 145 -15.32 -14.42 15.33
C ASN A 145 -15.28 -12.98 14.79
N ASP A 146 -16.39 -12.24 14.85
CA ASP A 146 -16.46 -10.83 14.49
C ASP A 146 -15.56 -9.96 15.38
N LEU A 147 -15.54 -10.22 16.69
CA LEU A 147 -14.59 -9.57 17.61
C LEU A 147 -13.14 -9.84 17.21
N ILE A 148 -12.78 -11.08 16.83
CA ILE A 148 -11.42 -11.42 16.38
C ILE A 148 -11.07 -10.65 15.11
N ILE A 149 -11.98 -10.57 14.13
CA ILE A 149 -11.76 -9.80 12.89
C ILE A 149 -11.53 -8.32 13.22
N TYR A 150 -12.37 -7.75 14.09
CA TYR A 150 -12.21 -6.37 14.54
C TYR A 150 -10.85 -6.13 15.23
N GLU A 151 -10.43 -7.04 16.11
CA GLU A 151 -9.14 -6.92 16.78
C GLU A 151 -7.96 -7.09 15.81
N ARG A 152 -8.05 -7.96 14.79
CA ARG A 152 -7.01 -8.06 13.74
C ARG A 152 -6.75 -6.71 13.08
N ILE A 153 -7.82 -6.02 12.66
CA ILE A 153 -7.72 -4.69 12.05
C ILE A 153 -7.07 -3.68 13.03
N ASN A 154 -7.49 -3.69 14.30
CA ASN A 154 -6.88 -2.82 15.32
C ASN A 154 -5.38 -3.10 15.52
N PHE A 155 -4.98 -4.36 15.42
CA PHE A 155 -3.59 -4.77 15.60
C PHE A 155 -2.73 -4.51 14.36
N GLU A 156 -3.28 -4.54 13.15
CA GLU A 156 -2.61 -4.05 11.95
C GLU A 156 -2.26 -2.57 12.09
N GLN A 157 -3.19 -1.73 12.56
CA GLN A 157 -2.90 -0.31 12.84
C GLN A 157 -1.84 -0.12 13.93
N ARG A 158 -1.73 -1.05 14.89
CA ARG A 158 -0.64 -1.04 15.89
C ARG A 158 0.69 -1.45 15.27
N LYS A 159 0.69 -2.45 14.38
CA LYS A 159 1.87 -2.86 13.60
C LYS A 159 2.39 -1.67 12.80
N VAL A 160 1.53 -0.98 12.04
CA VAL A 160 1.89 0.22 11.27
C VAL A 160 2.53 1.28 12.17
N ARG A 161 1.97 1.57 13.35
CA ARG A 161 2.58 2.53 14.30
C ARG A 161 3.97 2.11 14.80
N ILE A 162 4.21 0.83 15.04
CA ILE A 162 5.53 0.31 15.42
C ILE A 162 6.51 0.48 14.26
N LEU A 163 6.09 0.14 13.03
CA LEU A 163 6.90 0.27 11.82
C LEU A 163 7.23 1.73 11.50
N GLN A 164 6.26 2.64 11.61
CA GLN A 164 6.47 4.09 11.45
C GLN A 164 7.52 4.61 12.45
N ARG A 165 7.43 4.20 13.72
CA ARG A 165 8.44 4.58 14.71
C ARG A 165 9.82 4.01 14.36
N LEU A 166 9.89 2.80 13.82
CA LEU A 166 11.13 2.20 13.36
C LEU A 166 11.75 2.97 12.17
N VAL A 167 10.93 3.45 11.23
CA VAL A 167 11.38 4.35 10.14
C VAL A 167 11.97 5.64 10.71
N GLU A 168 11.31 6.28 11.68
CA GLU A 168 11.83 7.50 12.31
C GLU A 168 13.19 7.27 12.98
N VAL A 169 13.35 6.16 13.71
CA VAL A 169 14.62 5.82 14.37
C VAL A 169 15.72 5.57 13.33
N TYR A 170 15.44 4.76 12.29
CA TYR A 170 16.41 4.53 11.22
C TYR A 170 16.78 5.78 10.44
N GLU A 171 15.82 6.67 10.19
CA GLU A 171 16.08 7.91 9.48
C GLU A 171 16.99 8.85 10.28
N ASN A 172 16.79 8.95 11.60
CA ASN A 172 17.67 9.73 12.47
C ASN A 172 19.12 9.19 12.44
N ASP A 173 19.26 7.86 12.31
CA ASP A 173 20.56 7.19 12.15
C ASP A 173 21.07 7.21 10.69
N LYS A 174 20.36 7.87 9.77
CA LYS A 174 20.63 7.93 8.32
C LYS A 174 20.71 6.56 7.64
N ARG A 175 20.04 5.56 8.21
CA ARG A 175 19.92 4.20 7.68
C ARG A 175 18.79 4.11 6.64
N TYR A 176 18.99 4.79 5.51
CA TYR A 176 17.93 4.99 4.51
C TYR A 176 17.45 3.70 3.85
N ASP A 177 18.33 2.73 3.61
CA ASP A 177 17.92 1.44 3.02
C ASP A 177 17.00 0.66 3.97
N ASP A 178 17.30 0.65 5.27
CA ASP A 178 16.41 0.05 6.27
C ASP A 178 15.06 0.79 6.35
N CYS A 179 15.05 2.14 6.21
CA CYS A 179 13.79 2.89 6.12
C CYS A 179 12.94 2.43 4.94
N ILE A 180 13.55 2.24 3.76
CA ILE A 180 12.86 1.82 2.54
C ILE A 180 12.22 0.44 2.72
N GLU A 181 12.95 -0.52 3.29
CA GLU A 181 12.43 -1.86 3.58
C GLU A 181 11.20 -1.81 4.50
N ILE A 182 11.27 -1.04 5.58
CA ILE A 182 10.15 -0.91 6.52
C ILE A 182 8.96 -0.16 5.91
N LEU A 183 9.20 0.87 5.09
CA LEU A 183 8.14 1.61 4.40
C LEU A 183 7.42 0.72 3.37
N TYR A 184 8.11 -0.18 2.68
CA TYR A 184 7.47 -1.16 1.82
C TYR A 184 6.62 -2.17 2.61
N GLU A 185 7.05 -2.58 3.80
CA GLU A 185 6.20 -3.42 4.67
C GLU A 185 4.93 -2.68 5.12
N ILE A 186 4.99 -1.37 5.36
CA ILE A 186 3.79 -0.57 5.64
C ILE A 186 2.88 -0.52 4.39
N MET A 187 3.46 -0.37 3.19
CA MET A 187 2.73 -0.34 1.91
C MET A 187 2.01 -1.67 1.60
N GLU A 188 2.49 -2.80 2.10
CA GLU A 188 1.74 -4.07 1.98
C GLU A 188 0.44 -4.06 2.79
N ILE A 189 0.38 -3.26 3.86
CA ILE A 189 -0.80 -3.12 4.74
C ILE A 189 -1.69 -1.96 4.23
N GLU A 190 -1.08 -0.83 3.86
CA GLU A 190 -1.76 0.40 3.46
C GLU A 190 -1.28 0.85 2.06
N PRO A 191 -1.63 0.11 0.98
CA PRO A 191 -1.05 0.28 -0.36
C PRO A 191 -1.36 1.61 -1.03
N TYR A 192 -2.35 2.35 -0.53
CA TYR A 192 -2.80 3.62 -1.09
C TYR A 192 -2.56 4.82 -0.15
N ASP A 193 -1.80 4.65 0.94
CA ASP A 193 -1.50 5.76 1.85
C ASP A 193 -0.45 6.72 1.25
N GLU A 194 -0.93 7.87 0.78
CA GLU A 194 -0.07 8.90 0.18
C GLU A 194 0.99 9.47 1.14
N LYS A 195 0.79 9.43 2.47
CA LYS A 195 1.78 9.91 3.44
C LYS A 195 2.98 8.98 3.51
N ILE A 196 2.75 7.67 3.42
CA ILE A 196 3.82 6.68 3.38
C ILE A 196 4.54 6.76 2.02
N ALA A 197 3.82 7.00 0.92
CA ALA A 197 4.41 7.23 -0.40
C ALA A 197 5.31 8.49 -0.42
N LEU A 198 4.81 9.60 0.14
CA LEU A 198 5.58 10.84 0.35
C LEU A 198 6.86 10.57 1.15
N LYS A 199 6.75 9.80 2.23
CA LYS A 199 7.90 9.47 3.07
C LYS A 199 8.93 8.64 2.31
N LEU A 200 8.51 7.67 1.51
CA LEU A 200 9.39 6.88 0.66
C LEU A 200 10.14 7.76 -0.36
N MET A 201 9.44 8.71 -1.00
CA MET A 201 10.05 9.66 -1.93
C MET A 201 11.08 10.57 -1.25
N ASP A 202 10.77 11.06 -0.03
CA ASP A 202 11.71 11.84 0.79
C ASP A 202 12.97 11.04 1.15
N ILE A 203 12.83 9.78 1.56
CA ILE A 203 13.97 8.90 1.85
C ILE A 203 14.79 8.60 0.59
N TYR A 204 14.16 8.37 -0.57
CA TYR A 204 14.88 8.21 -1.83
C TYR A 204 15.66 9.47 -2.23
N GLN A 205 15.08 10.66 -2.04
CA GLN A 205 15.78 11.91 -2.30
C GLN A 205 16.97 12.10 -1.34
N LYS A 206 16.79 11.84 -0.04
CA LYS A 206 17.84 11.92 0.99
C LYS A 206 18.99 10.92 0.75
N SER A 207 18.68 9.75 0.20
CA SER A 207 19.68 8.74 -0.19
C SER A 207 20.28 8.96 -1.59
N GLY A 208 19.93 10.05 -2.28
CA GLY A 208 20.43 10.38 -3.61
C GLY A 208 19.80 9.59 -4.76
N LYS A 209 18.85 8.69 -4.47
CA LYS A 209 18.15 7.80 -5.42
C LYS A 209 16.98 8.51 -6.12
N ARG A 210 17.21 9.71 -6.67
CA ARG A 210 16.16 10.59 -7.24
C ARG A 210 15.38 9.95 -8.39
N ALA A 211 16.07 9.29 -9.33
CA ALA A 211 15.42 8.59 -10.45
C ALA A 211 14.45 7.48 -9.96
N VAL A 212 14.80 6.81 -8.87
CA VAL A 212 13.94 5.79 -8.24
C VAL A 212 12.70 6.44 -7.64
N ALA A 213 12.83 7.59 -6.99
CA ALA A 213 11.69 8.34 -6.44
C ALA A 213 10.69 8.77 -7.53
N ILE A 214 11.19 9.27 -8.66
CA ILE A 214 10.39 9.68 -9.83
C ILE A 214 9.62 8.47 -10.39
N ASN A 215 10.30 7.35 -10.61
CA ASN A 215 9.67 6.12 -11.10
C ASN A 215 8.63 5.58 -10.11
N TYR A 216 8.94 5.63 -8.81
CA TYR A 216 8.01 5.20 -7.77
C TYR A 216 6.73 6.05 -7.77
N PHE A 217 6.83 7.38 -7.84
CA PHE A 217 5.66 8.26 -7.95
C PHE A 217 4.77 7.88 -9.15
N ASN A 218 5.36 7.66 -10.33
CA ASN A 218 4.60 7.31 -11.52
C ASN A 218 3.84 5.98 -11.34
N LYS A 219 4.49 4.96 -10.77
CA LYS A 219 3.85 3.66 -10.48
C LYS A 219 2.74 3.78 -9.44
N PHE A 220 2.99 4.52 -8.36
CA PHE A 220 2.01 4.74 -7.30
C PHE A 220 0.81 5.54 -7.80
N SER A 221 1.04 6.60 -8.59
CA SER A 221 -0.01 7.37 -9.26
C SER A 221 -0.84 6.52 -10.21
N TYR A 222 -0.21 5.60 -10.95
CA TYR A 222 -0.90 4.66 -11.82
C TYR A 222 -1.81 3.72 -11.01
N SER A 223 -1.30 3.14 -9.91
CA SER A 223 -2.10 2.27 -9.02
C SER A 223 -3.28 3.02 -8.38
N LEU A 224 -3.10 4.25 -7.88
CA LEU A 224 -4.21 5.07 -7.39
C LEU A 224 -5.29 5.30 -8.46
N SER A 225 -4.87 5.56 -9.70
CA SER A 225 -5.80 5.78 -10.81
C SER A 225 -6.52 4.51 -11.23
N CYS A 226 -5.80 3.38 -11.36
CA CYS A 226 -6.35 2.11 -11.81
C CYS A 226 -7.25 1.45 -10.76
N ASP A 227 -6.81 1.44 -9.50
CA ASP A 227 -7.45 0.65 -8.45
C ASP A 227 -8.55 1.44 -7.73
N LEU A 228 -8.36 2.75 -7.59
CA LEU A 228 -9.29 3.63 -6.84
C LEU A 228 -9.97 4.70 -7.71
N GLY A 229 -9.53 4.91 -8.95
CA GLY A 229 -10.10 5.95 -9.83
C GLY A 229 -9.78 7.38 -9.38
N ILE A 230 -8.75 7.57 -8.53
CA ILE A 230 -8.36 8.88 -8.00
C ILE A 230 -6.98 9.29 -8.50
N ASN A 231 -6.71 10.59 -8.50
CA ASN A 231 -5.40 11.15 -8.82
C ASN A 231 -4.61 11.44 -7.53
N PRO A 232 -3.27 11.45 -7.59
CA PRO A 232 -2.44 11.87 -6.46
C PRO A 232 -2.81 13.25 -5.93
N SER A 233 -2.68 13.42 -4.61
CA SER A 233 -2.82 14.70 -3.93
C SER A 233 -1.80 15.73 -4.43
N ASN A 234 -2.08 17.01 -4.16
CA ASN A 234 -1.18 18.10 -4.48
C ASN A 234 0.15 18.00 -3.71
N GLU A 235 0.13 17.46 -2.49
CA GLU A 235 1.35 17.28 -1.68
C GLU A 235 2.31 16.30 -2.36
N LEU A 236 1.80 15.15 -2.80
CA LEU A 236 2.57 14.13 -3.51
C LEU A 236 3.06 14.62 -4.88
N LYS A 237 2.24 15.36 -5.63
CA LYS A 237 2.64 16.01 -6.89
C LYS A 237 3.73 17.08 -6.70
N ASN A 238 3.61 17.89 -5.66
CA ASN A 238 4.61 18.91 -5.34
C ASN A 238 5.95 18.26 -4.99
N LYS A 239 5.95 17.16 -4.23
CA LYS A 239 7.17 16.41 -3.91
C LYS A 239 7.83 15.84 -5.16
N TYR A 240 7.04 15.28 -6.07
CA TYR A 240 7.52 14.83 -7.37
C TYR A 240 8.19 15.96 -8.17
N ASN A 241 7.54 17.12 -8.27
CA ASN A 241 8.07 18.27 -8.99
C ASN A 241 9.37 18.81 -8.36
N GLU A 242 9.45 18.86 -7.03
CA GLU A 242 10.67 19.23 -6.29
C GLU A 242 11.85 18.31 -6.67
N ILE A 243 11.63 17.00 -6.64
CA ILE A 243 12.66 16.01 -6.97
C ILE A 243 13.07 16.13 -8.45
N LYS A 244 12.09 16.33 -9.35
CA LYS A 244 12.34 16.49 -10.79
C LYS A 244 13.16 17.75 -11.10
N MET A 245 12.84 18.89 -10.49
CA MET A 245 13.58 20.14 -10.67
C MET A 245 15.01 20.07 -10.12
N ALA A 246 15.22 19.34 -9.02
CA ALA A 246 16.57 19.13 -8.47
C ALA A 246 17.47 18.28 -9.39
N VAL A 247 16.90 17.43 -10.26
CA VAL A 247 17.66 16.66 -11.26
C VAL A 247 18.10 17.56 -12.43
N SER A 248 17.31 18.58 -12.77
CA SER A 248 17.65 19.60 -13.77
C SER A 248 18.70 20.61 -13.29
N GLY A 249 19.15 20.54 -12.03
CA GLY A 249 20.10 21.49 -11.44
C GLY A 249 21.57 21.05 -11.45
N ASP A 250 21.87 19.77 -11.75
CA ASP A 250 23.25 19.25 -11.80
C ASP A 250 23.83 19.19 -13.23
N GLU A 251 23.03 19.46 -14.26
CA GLU A 251 23.48 19.86 -15.60
C GLU A 251 22.49 20.87 -16.18
N PHE A 252 23.01 21.94 -16.78
CA PHE A 252 22.35 23.11 -17.39
C PHE A 252 22.08 24.31 -16.47
N ASN A 253 23.08 25.20 -16.45
CA ASN A 253 22.78 26.63 -16.55
C ASN A 253 21.93 26.84 -17.81
N ASP A 254 20.65 27.09 -17.65
CA ASP A 254 19.97 28.08 -18.48
C ASP A 254 18.83 28.69 -17.67
N GLU A 255 19.01 29.96 -17.35
CA GLU A 255 17.96 30.85 -16.89
C GLU A 255 16.76 30.74 -17.84
N THR A 256 15.57 30.44 -17.32
CA THR A 256 14.37 30.99 -17.95
C THR A 256 13.31 31.36 -16.94
N ASN A 257 13.19 32.68 -16.83
CA ASN A 257 12.00 33.42 -16.49
C ASN A 257 10.70 32.75 -16.98
N TYR A 258 9.71 32.81 -16.08
CA TYR A 258 8.31 32.84 -16.46
C TYR A 258 8.06 33.86 -17.58
N ASN A 259 7.33 33.41 -18.60
CA ASN A 259 6.80 34.16 -19.75
C ASN A 259 7.83 34.58 -20.80
N VAL A 260 7.83 33.91 -21.96
CA VAL A 260 7.48 34.48 -23.27
C VAL A 260 7.25 33.32 -24.24
N ILE A 261 6.10 33.33 -24.92
CA ILE A 261 5.80 32.49 -26.09
C ILE A 261 6.86 32.80 -27.16
N ASN A 262 7.85 31.93 -27.32
CA ASN A 262 8.69 31.92 -28.51
C ASN A 262 8.40 30.65 -29.33
N LYS A 263 8.01 30.88 -30.58
CA LYS A 263 7.83 29.87 -31.62
C LYS A 263 9.21 29.30 -31.99
N ASP A 264 9.75 28.43 -31.15
CA ASP A 264 10.85 27.58 -31.61
C ASP A 264 10.25 26.53 -32.54
N THR A 265 10.50 26.63 -33.85
CA THR A 265 9.84 25.76 -34.84
C THR A 265 10.21 24.28 -34.67
N ASN A 266 11.19 23.96 -33.83
CA ASN A 266 11.66 22.60 -33.59
C ASN A 266 11.21 22.09 -32.21
N LEU A 267 10.47 21.00 -32.21
CA LEU A 267 10.01 20.27 -31.04
C LEU A 267 10.87 19.02 -30.86
N LYS A 268 11.57 18.92 -29.72
CA LYS A 268 12.35 17.72 -29.37
C LYS A 268 11.58 16.92 -28.31
N ILE A 269 11.32 15.65 -28.62
CA ILE A 269 10.64 14.71 -27.74
C ILE A 269 11.65 13.62 -27.38
N VAL A 270 11.89 13.41 -26.09
CA VAL A 270 12.61 12.26 -25.58
C VAL A 270 11.58 11.30 -25.02
N SER A 271 11.47 10.13 -25.64
CA SER A 271 10.49 9.09 -25.31
C SER A 271 11.18 7.83 -24.78
N TYR A 272 10.47 7.03 -23.99
CA TYR A 272 10.97 5.80 -23.39
C TYR A 272 10.12 4.60 -23.80
N CYS A 273 10.75 3.43 -23.84
CA CYS A 273 10.07 2.16 -24.02
C CYS A 273 10.04 1.36 -22.70
N ILE A 274 8.98 0.56 -22.51
CA ILE A 274 8.86 -0.39 -21.41
C ILE A 274 8.42 -1.74 -21.98
N LYS A 275 9.15 -2.78 -21.59
CA LYS A 275 8.91 -4.14 -22.04
C LYS A 275 7.54 -4.66 -21.60
N ASN A 276 6.85 -5.36 -22.50
CA ASN A 276 5.57 -6.02 -22.26
C ASN A 276 4.39 -5.09 -21.90
N VAL A 277 4.41 -3.83 -22.36
CA VAL A 277 3.27 -2.91 -22.21
C VAL A 277 2.87 -2.40 -23.59
N GLU A 278 1.76 -2.91 -24.12
CA GLU A 278 1.23 -2.48 -25.42
C GLU A 278 0.98 -0.97 -25.43
N TYR A 279 1.29 -0.32 -26.56
CA TYR A 279 1.10 1.11 -26.80
C TYR A 279 1.95 2.06 -25.93
N PHE A 280 2.83 1.56 -25.07
CA PHE A 280 3.52 2.40 -24.09
C PHE A 280 4.29 3.55 -24.74
N TRP A 281 5.06 3.26 -25.78
CA TRP A 281 5.85 4.30 -26.46
C TRP A 281 4.95 5.37 -27.09
N MET A 282 3.84 4.98 -27.72
CA MET A 282 2.86 5.94 -28.25
C MET A 282 2.25 6.79 -27.13
N ALA A 283 1.89 6.18 -26.01
CA ALA A 283 1.33 6.88 -24.85
C ALA A 283 2.31 7.89 -24.24
N ASP A 284 3.59 7.54 -24.15
CA ASP A 284 4.64 8.43 -23.67
C ASP A 284 4.88 9.61 -24.64
N VAL A 285 4.92 9.34 -25.96
CA VAL A 285 5.02 10.40 -26.98
C VAL A 285 3.83 11.37 -26.90
N ILE A 286 2.59 10.86 -26.74
CA ILE A 286 1.41 11.71 -26.57
C ILE A 286 1.56 12.62 -25.34
N ASP A 287 2.02 12.07 -24.22
CA ASP A 287 2.22 12.84 -22.99
C ASP A 287 3.24 13.97 -23.19
N LYS A 288 4.37 13.68 -23.84
CA LYS A 288 5.38 14.70 -24.15
C LYS A 288 4.86 15.77 -25.08
N ILE A 289 4.03 15.41 -26.06
CA ILE A 289 3.37 16.39 -26.95
C ILE A 289 2.46 17.32 -26.14
N ILE A 290 1.70 16.79 -25.19
CA ILE A 290 0.82 17.59 -24.31
C ILE A 290 1.64 18.55 -23.45
N ASP A 291 2.72 18.07 -22.84
CA ASP A 291 3.63 18.87 -22.00
C ASP A 291 4.37 19.96 -22.79
N SER A 292 4.50 19.78 -24.10
CA SER A 292 5.21 20.71 -24.98
C SER A 292 4.39 21.96 -25.35
N GLY A 293 3.17 22.10 -24.83
CA GLY A 293 2.35 23.30 -25.00
C GLY A 293 1.83 23.51 -26.44
N VAL A 294 1.73 22.44 -27.24
CA VAL A 294 1.18 22.46 -28.61
C VAL A 294 -0.30 22.09 -28.64
N GLU A 295 -1.07 22.63 -27.70
CA GLU A 295 -2.50 22.32 -27.52
C GLU A 295 -3.34 22.65 -28.77
N ASP A 296 -2.92 23.66 -29.53
CA ASP A 296 -3.50 24.08 -30.81
C ASP A 296 -3.34 23.05 -31.93
N CYS A 297 -2.42 22.09 -31.79
CA CYS A 297 -2.29 20.94 -32.67
C CYS A 297 -3.27 19.84 -32.25
N ILE A 298 -3.42 19.62 -30.94
CA ILE A 298 -4.28 18.58 -30.37
C ILE A 298 -5.76 18.90 -30.63
N GLN A 299 -6.14 20.17 -30.53
CA GLN A 299 -7.50 20.65 -30.83
C GLN A 299 -7.92 20.46 -32.30
N GLN A 300 -7.01 20.12 -33.22
CA GLN A 300 -7.35 19.78 -34.61
C GLN A 300 -7.87 18.34 -34.77
N LEU A 301 -7.71 17.50 -33.75
CA LEU A 301 -8.22 16.13 -33.79
C LEU A 301 -9.74 16.11 -33.57
N SER A 302 -10.41 15.19 -34.25
CA SER A 302 -11.83 14.91 -33.99
C SER A 302 -12.02 14.28 -32.61
N GLN A 303 -13.22 14.45 -32.04
CA GLN A 303 -13.57 13.83 -30.76
C GLN A 303 -13.37 12.31 -30.75
N LYS A 304 -13.64 11.64 -31.88
CA LYS A 304 -13.38 10.20 -32.03
C LYS A 304 -11.89 9.86 -31.84
N GLN A 305 -11.01 10.64 -32.47
CA GLN A 305 -9.56 10.42 -32.38
C GLN A 305 -9.02 10.74 -30.98
N LEU A 306 -9.53 11.78 -30.33
CA LEU A 306 -9.17 12.11 -28.96
C LEU A 306 -9.59 10.99 -27.99
N LEU A 307 -10.77 10.40 -28.19
CA LEU A 307 -11.20 9.25 -27.40
C LEU A 307 -10.35 8.00 -27.66
N ASP A 308 -10.01 7.71 -28.92
CA ASP A 308 -9.10 6.61 -29.25
C ASP A 308 -7.76 6.76 -28.53
N LEU A 309 -7.17 7.97 -28.54
CA LEU A 309 -5.91 8.23 -27.86
C LEU A 309 -6.06 8.23 -26.32
N SER A 310 -7.22 8.64 -25.79
CA SER A 310 -7.50 8.60 -24.35
C SER A 310 -7.58 7.19 -23.75
N SER A 311 -7.62 6.16 -24.61
CA SER A 311 -7.55 4.77 -24.19
C SER A 311 -6.13 4.35 -23.77
N ILE A 312 -5.10 4.96 -24.37
CA ILE A 312 -3.68 4.66 -24.09
C ILE A 312 -2.98 5.76 -23.30
N GLN A 313 -3.44 7.02 -23.39
CA GLN A 313 -2.89 8.15 -22.62
C GLN A 313 -4.03 9.01 -22.07
N SER A 314 -4.31 8.91 -20.77
CA SER A 314 -5.44 9.59 -20.14
C SER A 314 -5.29 11.12 -20.12
N SER A 315 -4.07 11.66 -20.13
CA SER A 315 -3.85 13.12 -20.08
C SER A 315 -4.46 13.86 -21.29
N ILE A 316 -4.67 13.18 -22.42
CA ILE A 316 -5.33 13.76 -23.60
C ILE A 316 -6.84 13.96 -23.42
N SER A 317 -7.46 13.34 -22.40
CA SER A 317 -8.91 13.42 -22.19
C SER A 317 -9.38 14.84 -21.86
N LYS A 318 -8.47 15.74 -21.42
CA LYS A 318 -8.77 17.16 -21.20
C LYS A 318 -9.23 17.91 -22.46
N PHE A 319 -9.00 17.32 -23.64
CA PHE A 319 -9.44 17.88 -24.93
C PHE A 319 -10.75 17.25 -25.44
N CYS A 320 -11.28 16.24 -24.75
CA CYS A 320 -12.56 15.62 -25.07
C CYS A 320 -13.73 16.47 -24.56
N ASN A 321 -14.87 16.40 -25.24
CA ASN A 321 -16.11 17.05 -24.79
C ASN A 321 -16.80 16.23 -23.68
N ASP A 322 -17.39 16.91 -22.70
CA ASP A 322 -18.04 16.30 -21.51
C ASP A 322 -19.26 15.40 -21.82
N ASN A 323 -19.81 15.44 -23.05
CA ASN A 323 -21.08 14.80 -23.41
C ASN A 323 -20.95 13.39 -24.01
N ILE A 324 -19.81 12.71 -23.85
CA ILE A 324 -19.58 11.40 -24.48
C ILE A 324 -19.55 10.30 -23.42
N ASP A 325 -20.32 9.24 -23.65
CA ASP A 325 -20.37 8.05 -22.80
C ASP A 325 -19.06 7.24 -22.96
N ILE A 326 -18.01 7.70 -22.29
CA ILE A 326 -16.62 7.19 -22.34
C ILE A 326 -16.55 5.71 -21.95
N ILE A 327 -17.46 5.25 -21.07
CA ILE A 327 -17.49 3.88 -20.54
C ILE A 327 -17.88 2.88 -21.62
N ASN A 328 -18.84 3.22 -22.47
CA ASN A 328 -19.24 2.36 -23.60
C ASN A 328 -18.22 2.43 -24.75
N TYR A 329 -17.62 3.59 -25.01
CA TYR A 329 -16.63 3.76 -26.09
C TYR A 329 -15.35 2.94 -25.86
N ARG A 330 -14.84 2.85 -24.61
CA ARG A 330 -13.63 2.07 -24.29
C ARG A 330 -13.73 0.57 -24.54
N ARG A 331 -14.94 -0.01 -24.62
CA ARG A 331 -15.14 -1.47 -24.79
C ARG A 331 -14.99 -1.98 -26.23
N GLU A 332 -14.92 -1.10 -27.23
CA GLU A 332 -14.94 -1.48 -28.66
C GLU A 332 -13.75 -0.94 -29.48
N ILE A 333 -12.74 -0.33 -28.84
CA ILE A 333 -11.64 0.32 -29.58
C ILE A 333 -10.71 -0.73 -30.17
N MET A 334 -10.58 -0.72 -31.50
CA MET A 334 -9.62 -1.55 -32.24
C MET A 334 -8.25 -0.88 -32.30
N ASP A 335 -7.17 -1.66 -32.23
CA ASP A 335 -5.77 -1.22 -32.35
C ASP A 335 -5.55 -0.26 -33.53
N VAL A 336 -6.16 -0.58 -34.68
CA VAL A 336 -6.10 0.22 -35.91
C VAL A 336 -6.63 1.65 -35.71
N CYS A 337 -7.64 1.84 -34.86
CA CYS A 337 -8.19 3.18 -34.54
C CYS A 337 -7.19 3.99 -33.72
N ILE A 338 -6.55 3.38 -32.70
CA ILE A 338 -5.53 4.01 -31.86
C ILE A 338 -4.35 4.46 -32.72
N ILE A 339 -3.83 3.55 -33.56
CA ILE A 339 -2.70 3.81 -34.46
C ILE A 339 -3.02 4.94 -35.44
N ASN A 340 -4.20 4.90 -36.08
CA ASN A 340 -4.62 5.95 -37.02
C ASN A 340 -4.75 7.31 -36.33
N SER A 341 -5.31 7.34 -35.11
CA SER A 341 -5.44 8.55 -34.31
C SER A 341 -4.10 9.11 -33.88
N PHE A 342 -3.14 8.24 -33.53
CA PHE A 342 -1.77 8.64 -33.20
C PHE A 342 -1.03 9.24 -34.42
N ILE A 343 -1.15 8.61 -35.59
CA ILE A 343 -0.58 9.15 -36.84
C ILE A 343 -1.18 10.53 -37.15
N LYS A 344 -2.48 10.71 -36.94
CA LYS A 344 -3.16 12.00 -37.16
C LYS A 344 -2.69 13.09 -36.19
N LEU A 345 -2.40 12.72 -34.93
CA LEU A 345 -1.73 13.61 -33.99
C LEU A 345 -0.35 14.02 -34.51
N MET A 346 0.48 13.05 -34.91
CA MET A 346 1.82 13.32 -35.44
C MET A 346 1.80 14.23 -36.67
N GLU A 347 0.88 13.99 -37.62
CA GLU A 347 0.68 14.89 -38.76
C GLU A 347 0.28 16.30 -38.33
N ALA A 348 -0.62 16.45 -37.35
CA ALA A 348 -1.08 17.75 -36.88
C ALA A 348 0.04 18.57 -36.23
N VAL A 349 0.90 17.91 -35.44
CA VAL A 349 2.07 18.54 -34.82
C VAL A 349 3.11 18.89 -35.88
N CYS A 350 3.42 17.95 -36.79
CA CYS A 350 4.45 18.15 -37.82
C CYS A 350 4.06 19.20 -38.88
N ARG A 351 2.76 19.51 -39.03
CA ARG A 351 2.31 20.64 -39.86
C ARG A 351 2.76 22.00 -39.31
N LYS A 352 2.99 22.10 -37.99
CA LYS A 352 3.32 23.37 -37.32
C LYS A 352 4.75 23.43 -36.77
N ARG A 353 5.36 22.27 -36.51
CA ARG A 353 6.70 22.15 -35.92
C ARG A 353 7.50 21.08 -36.69
N ASN A 354 8.81 21.22 -36.77
CA ASN A 354 9.67 20.08 -37.03
C ASN A 354 9.80 19.30 -35.71
N VAL A 355 9.50 18.02 -35.71
CA VAL A 355 9.52 17.16 -34.53
C VAL A 355 10.67 16.18 -34.65
N THR A 356 11.54 16.14 -33.65
CA THR A 356 12.55 15.09 -33.48
C THR A 356 12.16 14.25 -32.27
N ILE A 357 11.94 12.94 -32.48
CA ILE A 357 11.67 11.98 -31.41
C ILE A 357 12.93 11.14 -31.19
N SER A 358 13.52 11.20 -30.00
CA SER A 358 14.58 10.30 -29.55
C SER A 358 13.96 9.19 -28.71
N ILE A 359 14.16 7.93 -29.10
CA ILE A 359 13.57 6.77 -28.46
C ILE A 359 14.60 6.06 -27.58
N LEU A 360 14.51 6.27 -26.27
CA LEU A 360 15.37 5.61 -25.31
C LEU A 360 14.86 4.20 -24.99
N ASN A 361 15.81 3.28 -24.83
CA ASN A 361 15.57 1.85 -24.58
C ASN A 361 14.75 1.16 -25.68
N TYR A 362 15.02 1.47 -26.96
CA TYR A 362 14.27 0.91 -28.09
C TYR A 362 14.13 -0.62 -28.07
N CYS A 363 15.11 -1.36 -27.51
CA CYS A 363 15.05 -2.81 -27.32
C CYS A 363 13.86 -3.30 -26.48
N ASP A 364 13.26 -2.43 -25.67
CA ASP A 364 12.12 -2.72 -24.80
C ASP A 364 10.77 -2.25 -25.41
N ILE A 365 10.74 -1.79 -26.66
CA ILE A 365 9.50 -1.34 -27.33
C ILE A 365 8.50 -2.49 -27.51
N ASP A 366 7.20 -2.22 -27.35
CA ASP A 366 6.16 -3.19 -27.66
C ASP A 366 5.99 -3.40 -29.17
N GLU A 367 5.49 -4.57 -29.58
CA GLU A 367 5.37 -4.95 -31.00
C GLU A 367 4.53 -3.96 -31.81
N ILE A 368 3.44 -3.45 -31.23
CA ILE A 368 2.55 -2.52 -31.90
C ILE A 368 3.26 -1.18 -32.11
N SER A 369 3.85 -0.61 -31.07
CA SER A 369 4.63 0.63 -31.18
C SER A 369 5.84 0.50 -32.12
N ALA A 370 6.53 -0.65 -32.13
CA ALA A 370 7.62 -0.92 -33.07
C ALA A 370 7.15 -0.85 -34.53
N ASN A 371 6.01 -1.50 -34.81
CA ASN A 371 5.38 -1.47 -36.13
C ASN A 371 4.96 -0.04 -36.53
N VAL A 372 4.50 0.77 -35.57
CA VAL A 372 4.15 2.18 -35.80
C VAL A 372 5.39 3.03 -36.09
N VAL A 373 6.49 2.85 -35.35
CA VAL A 373 7.77 3.54 -35.63
C VAL A 373 8.24 3.25 -37.06
N GLU A 374 8.25 1.97 -37.44
CA GLU A 374 8.64 1.54 -38.79
C GLU A 374 7.70 2.11 -39.87
N TYR A 375 6.40 2.17 -39.58
CA TYR A 375 5.43 2.78 -40.48
C TYR A 375 5.68 4.29 -40.65
N LEU A 376 5.89 5.04 -39.56
CA LEU A 376 6.17 6.47 -39.58
C LEU A 376 7.43 6.81 -40.41
N ARG A 377 8.48 5.99 -40.27
CA ARG A 377 9.70 6.10 -41.09
C ARG A 377 9.43 5.90 -42.58
N LYS A 378 8.55 4.96 -42.94
CA LYS A 378 8.19 4.66 -44.34
C LYS A 378 7.35 5.76 -44.99
N ILE A 379 6.37 6.31 -44.28
CA ILE A 379 5.46 7.33 -44.84
C ILE A 379 6.09 8.73 -44.93
N LYS A 380 7.22 8.97 -44.24
CA LYS A 380 8.00 10.22 -44.29
C LYS A 380 7.15 11.48 -44.08
N ILE A 381 6.50 11.58 -42.93
CA ILE A 381 5.81 12.82 -42.53
C ILE A 381 6.81 13.98 -42.58
N LYS A 382 6.51 15.00 -43.38
CA LYS A 382 7.39 16.17 -43.51
C LYS A 382 7.57 16.84 -42.15
N GLY A 383 8.82 17.03 -41.75
CA GLY A 383 9.18 17.63 -40.46
C GLY A 383 9.30 16.63 -39.31
N LEU A 384 9.07 15.33 -39.53
CA LEU A 384 9.28 14.30 -38.50
C LEU A 384 10.64 13.61 -38.68
N ASP A 385 11.40 13.55 -37.60
CA ASP A 385 12.64 12.78 -37.48
C ASP A 385 12.57 11.86 -36.26
N ILE A 386 12.99 10.59 -36.41
CA ILE A 386 12.93 9.58 -35.34
C ILE A 386 14.30 8.92 -35.20
N ILE A 387 14.89 9.08 -34.03
CA ILE A 387 16.24 8.64 -33.67
C ILE A 387 16.12 7.59 -32.56
N GLU A 388 16.87 6.51 -32.66
CA GLU A 388 17.02 5.47 -31.61
C GLU A 388 18.22 5.76 -30.71
#